data_AF-A0A8T3QR13-F1
#
_entry.id   AF-A0A8T3QR13-F1
#
_cell.length_a   1.000
_cell.length_b   1.000
_cell.length_c   1.000
_cell.angle_alpha   90.00
_cell.angle_beta   90.00
_cell.angle_gamma   90.00
#
_symmetry.space_group_name_H-M   'P 1'
#
loop_
_entity.id
_entity.type
_entity.pdbx_description
1 polymer ?
#
loop_
_entity_poly.entity_id
_entity_poly.type
_entity_poly.pdbx_seq_one_letter_code
_entity_poly.pdbx_strand_id
1 'polypeptide(L)'
;MDDDDLEIPEIDFSQVVWLPNPFARKPGERHEICIDGAVGYQLRLIPSNKVLASFASTLDAWPAIIAAVEGGRSPRTLSLDWLDADGNTGSISAGPRLETWARHNNDPHPDVLPGPRRIAEA
;
A
#
# COMPACT_ATOMS: atom_id res chain seq x y z
N MET A 1 27.88 -38.04 7.99
CA MET A 1 27.00 -36.86 8.17
C MET A 1 26.66 -36.47 6.77
N ASP A 2 25.62 -37.13 6.30
CA ASP A 2 25.27 -37.23 4.91
C ASP A 2 24.23 -36.14 4.70
N ASP A 3 24.74 -35.02 4.18
CA ASP A 3 23.98 -34.03 3.41
C ASP A 3 23.43 -34.76 2.17
N ASP A 4 22.29 -34.32 1.63
CA ASP A 4 21.73 -34.73 0.32
C ASP A 4 20.58 -35.77 0.31
N ASP A 5 19.46 -35.48 0.99
CA ASP A 5 18.14 -36.03 0.63
C ASP A 5 16.99 -35.09 1.05
N LEU A 6 17.10 -33.80 0.71
CA LEU A 6 15.93 -32.92 0.75
C LEU A 6 15.21 -33.02 -0.61
N GLU A 7 14.35 -34.02 -0.75
CA GLU A 7 13.43 -34.12 -1.89
C GLU A 7 12.51 -32.89 -1.91
N ILE A 8 12.76 -31.96 -2.84
CA ILE A 8 11.86 -30.85 -3.12
C ILE A 8 10.78 -31.38 -4.07
N PRO A 9 9.51 -31.50 -3.63
CA PRO A 9 8.45 -32.01 -4.49
C PRO A 9 8.24 -31.09 -5.69
N GLU A 10 8.13 -31.68 -6.87
CA GLU A 10 7.80 -30.96 -8.10
C GLU A 10 6.34 -30.49 -8.02
N ILE A 11 6.14 -29.20 -7.77
CA ILE A 11 4.80 -28.61 -7.64
C ILE A 11 4.22 -28.40 -9.04
N ASP A 12 3.18 -29.17 -9.39
CA ASP A 12 2.41 -28.94 -10.62
C ASP A 12 1.45 -27.75 -10.43
N PHE A 13 1.86 -26.59 -10.97
CA PHE A 13 1.05 -25.37 -10.93
C PHE A 13 -0.19 -25.42 -11.85
N SER A 14 -0.36 -26.48 -12.66
CA SER A 14 -1.49 -26.65 -13.58
C SER A 14 -2.81 -26.98 -12.85
N GLN A 15 -2.75 -27.48 -11.61
CA GLN A 15 -3.91 -27.82 -10.78
C GLN A 15 -4.23 -26.79 -9.68
N VAL A 16 -3.56 -25.63 -9.68
CA VAL A 16 -3.82 -24.58 -8.69
C VAL A 16 -5.22 -23.99 -8.92
N VAL A 17 -6.15 -24.39 -8.04
CA VAL A 17 -7.45 -23.71 -7.91
C VAL A 17 -7.20 -22.38 -7.22
N TRP A 18 -7.18 -21.29 -8.01
CA TRP A 18 -7.17 -19.94 -7.47
C TRP A 18 -8.47 -19.65 -6.75
N LEU A 19 -8.49 -19.94 -5.45
CA LEU A 19 -9.55 -19.46 -4.57
C LEU A 19 -9.42 -17.93 -4.47
N PRO A 20 -10.50 -17.17 -4.63
CA PRO A 20 -10.47 -15.73 -4.41
C PRO A 20 -9.99 -15.51 -2.97
N ASN A 21 -8.84 -14.84 -2.82
CA ASN A 21 -8.32 -14.50 -1.51
C ASN A 21 -9.37 -13.59 -0.84
N PRO A 22 -9.97 -13.99 0.30
CA PRO A 22 -11.00 -13.19 0.97
C PRO A 22 -10.45 -11.85 1.50
N PHE A 23 -9.13 -11.73 1.58
CA PHE A 23 -8.41 -10.49 1.90
C PHE A 23 -7.87 -9.75 0.67
N ALA A 24 -8.16 -10.24 -0.55
CA ALA A 24 -7.83 -9.50 -1.75
C ALA A 24 -8.63 -8.20 -1.77
N ARG A 25 -7.97 -7.13 -2.22
CA ARG A 25 -8.63 -5.84 -2.43
C ARG A 25 -9.79 -6.03 -3.40
N LYS A 26 -10.96 -5.52 -3.03
CA LYS A 26 -12.06 -5.43 -3.99
C LYS A 26 -11.67 -4.41 -5.06
N PRO A 27 -11.89 -4.72 -6.34
CA PRO A 27 -11.74 -3.74 -7.40
C PRO A 27 -12.56 -2.50 -7.07
N GLY A 28 -11.98 -1.31 -7.25
CA GLY A 28 -12.69 -0.06 -6.97
C GLY A 28 -12.51 0.54 -5.57
N GLU A 29 -11.95 -0.19 -4.59
CA GLU A 29 -11.84 0.32 -3.22
C GLU A 29 -10.47 0.97 -2.94
N ARG A 30 -10.51 2.19 -2.37
CA ARG A 30 -9.32 2.81 -1.77
C ARG A 30 -8.89 2.02 -0.54
N HIS A 31 -7.59 2.02 -0.27
CA HIS A 31 -7.04 1.22 0.81
C HIS A 31 -6.56 2.07 1.97
N GLU A 32 -7.04 1.76 3.16
CA GLU A 32 -6.62 2.39 4.41
C GLU A 32 -5.48 1.59 5.05
N ILE A 33 -4.47 2.29 5.56
CA ILE A 33 -3.49 1.74 6.49
C ILE A 33 -3.91 2.14 7.90
N CYS A 34 -4.39 1.16 8.67
CA CYS A 34 -4.69 1.32 10.10
C CYS A 34 -3.48 0.88 10.93
N ILE A 35 -2.96 1.78 11.76
CA ILE A 35 -1.93 1.44 12.76
C ILE A 35 -2.65 1.26 14.09
N ASP A 36 -2.38 0.15 14.78
CA ASP A 36 -3.00 -0.12 16.08
C ASP A 36 -2.64 0.98 17.09
N GLY A 37 -3.66 1.51 17.79
CA GLY A 37 -3.52 2.64 18.71
C GLY A 37 -3.34 4.02 18.05
N ALA A 38 -3.28 4.12 16.71
CA ALA A 38 -3.25 5.42 16.06
C ALA A 38 -4.62 6.10 16.12
N VAL A 39 -4.62 7.37 16.57
CA VAL A 39 -5.79 8.25 16.61
C VAL A 39 -5.81 9.25 15.46
N GLY A 40 -4.73 9.33 14.69
CA GLY A 40 -4.64 10.18 13.53
C GLY A 40 -3.33 10.04 12.77
N TYR A 41 -3.21 10.82 11.71
CA TYR A 41 -2.10 10.82 10.78
C TYR A 41 -1.68 12.25 10.47
N GLN A 42 -0.41 12.46 10.14
CA GLN A 42 0.10 13.75 9.74
C GLN A 42 1.07 13.64 8.58
N LEU A 43 0.97 14.58 7.63
CA LEU A 43 1.94 14.75 6.57
C LEU A 43 2.94 15.83 7.00
N ARG A 44 4.22 15.49 7.09
CA ARG A 44 5.30 16.43 7.45
C ARG A 44 6.33 16.59 6.35
N LEU A 45 7.10 17.68 6.47
CA LEU A 45 8.30 17.94 5.69
C LEU A 45 9.56 17.48 6.42
N ILE A 46 10.44 16.77 5.70
CA ILE A 46 11.79 16.41 6.12
C ILE A 46 12.80 17.26 5.35
N PRO A 47 13.84 17.83 6.00
CA PRO A 47 14.20 17.66 7.41
C PRO A 47 13.55 18.67 8.36
N SER A 48 12.79 19.65 7.87
CA SER A 48 12.30 20.78 8.68
C SER A 48 11.29 20.40 9.78
N ASN A 49 10.80 19.17 9.81
CA ASN A 49 9.75 18.65 10.71
C ASN A 49 8.45 19.48 10.72
N LYS A 50 8.21 20.26 9.66
CA LYS A 50 7.00 21.07 9.54
C LYS A 50 5.82 20.19 9.18
N VAL A 51 4.79 20.18 10.01
CA VAL A 51 3.50 19.54 9.68
C VAL A 51 2.78 20.37 8.63
N LEU A 52 2.37 19.71 7.54
CA LEU A 52 1.63 20.29 6.44
C LEU A 52 0.12 20.12 6.60
N ALA A 53 -0.31 18.96 7.10
CA ALA A 53 -1.71 18.62 7.30
C ALA A 53 -1.82 17.44 8.29
N SER A 54 -2.99 17.34 8.92
CA SER A 54 -3.36 16.22 9.80
C SER A 54 -4.67 15.62 9.33
N PHE A 55 -4.83 14.31 9.53
CA PHE A 55 -5.93 13.51 9.00
C PHE A 55 -6.41 12.52 10.06
N ALA A 56 -7.70 12.19 10.03
CA ALA A 56 -8.24 11.10 10.85
C ALA A 56 -7.93 9.72 10.25
N SER A 57 -7.83 9.64 8.92
CA SER A 57 -7.57 8.41 8.18
C SER A 57 -6.48 8.62 7.12
N THR A 58 -5.78 7.54 6.76
CA THR A 58 -4.88 7.56 5.60
C THR A 58 -5.62 7.68 4.26
N LEU A 59 -6.93 7.35 4.21
CA LEU A 59 -7.76 7.55 3.03
C LEU A 59 -7.85 9.03 2.61
N ASP A 60 -7.88 9.93 3.59
CA ASP A 60 -7.85 11.38 3.36
C ASP A 60 -6.42 11.88 3.07
N ALA A 61 -5.41 11.19 3.60
CA ALA A 61 -4.02 11.56 3.40
C ALA A 61 -3.53 11.29 1.97
N TRP A 62 -3.98 10.21 1.32
CA TRP A 62 -3.53 9.85 -0.03
C TRP A 62 -3.74 10.95 -1.08
N PRO A 63 -4.94 11.53 -1.27
CA PRO A 63 -5.12 12.60 -2.23
C PRO A 63 -4.31 13.85 -1.86
N ALA A 64 -4.13 14.14 -0.58
CA ALA A 64 -3.31 15.28 -0.12
C ALA A 64 -1.82 15.10 -0.44
N ILE A 65 -1.29 13.88 -0.32
CA ILE A 65 0.09 13.55 -0.72
C ILE A 65 0.27 13.72 -2.23
N ILE A 66 -0.66 13.20 -3.03
CA ILE A 66 -0.60 13.31 -4.50
C ILE A 66 -0.65 14.79 -4.90
N ALA A 67 -1.59 15.55 -4.35
CA ALA A 67 -1.72 16.98 -4.62
C ALA A 67 -0.47 17.77 -4.19
N ALA A 68 0.18 17.40 -3.08
CA ALA A 68 1.43 18.02 -2.66
C ALA A 68 2.56 17.80 -3.67
N VAL A 69 2.68 16.58 -4.21
CA VAL A 69 3.68 16.24 -5.23
C VAL A 69 3.38 16.93 -6.56
N GLU A 70 2.13 16.88 -7.02
CA GLU A 70 1.69 17.53 -8.27
C GLU A 70 1.78 19.06 -8.18
N GLY A 71 1.66 19.63 -6.99
CA GLY A 71 1.94 21.04 -6.69
C GLY A 71 3.43 21.40 -6.67
N GLY A 72 4.32 20.49 -7.05
CA GLY A 72 5.76 20.74 -7.20
C GLY A 72 6.60 20.45 -5.97
N ARG A 73 6.04 19.85 -4.90
CA ARG A 73 6.86 19.40 -3.77
C ARG A 73 7.58 18.11 -4.14
N SER A 74 8.85 18.02 -3.78
CA SER A 74 9.62 16.80 -3.97
C SER A 74 9.13 15.70 -3.02
N PRO A 75 8.76 14.50 -3.51
CA PRO A 75 8.37 13.37 -2.67
C PRO A 75 9.43 13.03 -1.61
N ARG A 76 10.71 13.23 -1.93
CA ARG A 76 11.85 13.03 -1.01
C ARG A 76 11.77 13.83 0.29
N THR A 77 10.98 14.91 0.29
CA THR A 77 10.81 15.79 1.44
C THR A 77 9.55 15.47 2.24
N LEU A 78 8.73 14.52 1.83
CA LEU A 78 7.47 14.18 2.49
C LEU A 78 7.60 12.95 3.37
N SER A 79 6.92 12.97 4.50
CA SER A 79 6.72 11.80 5.37
C SER A 79 5.29 11.79 5.89
N LEU A 80 4.67 10.62 5.88
CA LEU A 80 3.39 10.37 6.53
C LEU A 80 3.67 9.63 7.83
N ASP A 81 3.22 10.20 8.93
CA ASP A 81 3.41 9.63 10.26
C ASP A 81 2.04 9.36 10.89
N TRP A 82 1.96 8.33 11.73
CA TRP A 82 0.83 8.11 12.63
C TRP A 82 1.04 8.86 13.95
N LEU A 83 -0.06 9.09 14.66
CA LEU A 83 -0.15 9.75 15.95
C LEU A 83 -0.97 8.87 16.88
N ASP A 84 -0.49 8.58 18.09
CA ASP A 84 -1.31 7.95 19.14
C ASP A 84 -1.94 8.97 20.10
N ALA A 85 -2.77 8.48 21.02
CA ALA A 85 -3.46 9.29 22.02
C ALA A 85 -2.51 9.96 23.03
N ASP A 86 -1.33 9.40 23.25
CA ASP A 86 -0.29 9.92 24.14
C ASP A 86 0.60 10.98 23.44
N GLY A 87 0.37 11.19 22.13
CA GLY A 87 1.11 12.14 21.31
C GLY A 87 2.42 11.60 20.74
N ASN A 88 2.67 10.28 20.82
CA ASN A 88 3.81 9.70 20.14
C ASN A 88 3.54 9.65 18.63
N THR A 89 4.63 9.72 17.87
CA THR A 89 4.56 9.78 16.42
C THR A 89 5.52 8.75 15.81
N GLY A 90 5.08 8.06 14.77
CA GLY A 90 5.93 7.12 14.04
C GLY A 90 5.73 7.21 12.53
N SER A 91 6.80 7.02 11.78
CA SER A 91 6.73 7.07 10.31
C SER A 91 6.05 5.83 9.75
N ILE A 92 5.02 6.04 8.91
CA ILE A 92 4.42 4.99 8.08
C ILE A 92 5.28 4.79 6.83
N SER A 93 5.57 5.88 6.14
CA SER A 93 6.39 5.89 4.93
C SER A 93 6.87 7.30 4.63
N ALA A 94 8.00 7.40 3.95
CA ALA A 94 8.62 8.66 3.60
C ALA A 94 9.25 8.60 2.20
N GLY A 95 9.51 9.78 1.65
CA GLY A 95 10.24 9.91 0.40
C GLY A 95 9.45 9.44 -0.83
N PRO A 96 10.14 9.02 -1.91
CA PRO A 96 9.50 8.57 -3.14
C PRO A 96 8.55 7.37 -2.95
N ARG A 97 8.83 6.51 -1.96
CA ARG A 97 7.97 5.36 -1.64
C ARG A 97 6.58 5.81 -1.17
N LEU A 98 6.49 6.94 -0.47
CA LEU A 98 5.22 7.49 -0.01
C LEU A 98 4.33 7.88 -1.19
N GLU A 99 4.89 8.47 -2.25
CA GLU A 99 4.12 8.78 -3.46
C GLU A 99 3.56 7.51 -4.12
N THR A 100 4.40 6.49 -4.31
CA THR A 100 3.98 5.21 -4.89
C THR A 100 2.84 4.59 -4.09
N TRP A 101 2.93 4.61 -2.76
CA TRP A 101 1.87 4.12 -1.88
C TRP A 101 0.60 4.96 -1.99
N ALA A 102 0.71 6.29 -1.98
CA ALA A 102 -0.44 7.16 -2.12
C ALA A 102 -1.18 6.91 -3.43
N ARG A 103 -0.47 6.78 -4.56
CA ARG A 103 -1.09 6.47 -5.85
C ARG A 103 -1.75 5.09 -5.85
N HIS A 104 -1.05 4.06 -5.37
CA HIS A 104 -1.58 2.69 -5.32
C HIS A 104 -2.76 2.50 -4.36
N ASN A 105 -2.87 3.33 -3.32
CA ASN A 105 -3.94 3.23 -2.32
C ASN A 105 -5.09 4.22 -2.56
N ASN A 106 -4.86 5.29 -3.34
CA ASN A 106 -5.89 6.23 -3.76
C ASN A 106 -6.63 5.79 -5.03
N ASP A 107 -5.96 5.05 -5.91
CA ASP A 107 -6.55 4.62 -7.17
C ASP A 107 -7.45 3.39 -6.95
N PRO A 108 -8.70 3.43 -7.43
CA PRO A 108 -9.52 2.24 -7.55
C PRO A 108 -8.88 1.33 -8.60
N HIS A 109 -8.13 0.30 -8.17
CA HIS A 109 -7.41 -0.61 -9.06
C HIS A 109 -8.30 -0.98 -10.27
N PRO A 110 -7.86 -0.71 -11.52
CA PRO A 110 -8.66 -1.04 -12.70
C PRO A 110 -8.89 -2.55 -12.70
N ASP A 111 -10.10 -2.94 -13.05
CA ASP A 111 -10.59 -4.31 -13.03
C ASP A 111 -9.53 -5.37 -13.38
N VAL A 112 -9.54 -6.43 -12.58
CA VAL A 112 -9.04 -7.78 -12.86
C VAL A 112 -8.75 -7.96 -14.36
N LEU A 113 -7.47 -8.11 -14.72
CA LEU A 113 -7.08 -8.56 -16.06
C LEU A 113 -7.98 -9.74 -16.43
N PRO A 114 -8.62 -9.74 -17.62
CA PRO A 114 -9.48 -10.86 -18.01
C PRO A 114 -8.65 -12.14 -17.89
N GLY A 115 -9.09 -13.04 -17.00
CA GLY A 115 -8.48 -14.35 -16.84
C GLY A 115 -8.35 -15.07 -18.18
N PRO A 116 -7.43 -16.04 -18.32
CA PRO A 116 -7.08 -16.63 -19.61
C PRO A 116 -8.35 -17.12 -20.32
N ARG A 117 -8.62 -16.56 -21.52
CA ARG A 117 -9.67 -17.07 -22.41
C ARG A 117 -9.33 -18.52 -22.73
N ARG A 118 -10.10 -19.47 -22.21
CA ARG A 118 -10.12 -20.83 -22.77
C ARG A 118 -10.58 -20.70 -24.22
N ILE A 119 -9.64 -20.87 -25.15
CA ILE A 119 -9.95 -21.23 -26.52
C ILE A 119 -10.63 -22.60 -26.47
N ALA A 120 -11.95 -22.63 -26.64
CA ALA A 120 -12.63 -23.88 -26.91
C ALA A 120 -12.15 -24.38 -28.27
N GLU A 121 -11.63 -25.62 -28.27
CA GLU A 121 -11.28 -26.41 -29.46
C GLU A 121 -12.45 -26.45 -30.46
N ALA A 122 -12.10 -26.46 -31.74
CA ALA A 122 -12.98 -26.73 -32.87
C ALA A 122 -12.65 -28.11 -33.46
#